data_AF-A0A1X2IIS3-F1
#
_entry.id   AF-A0A1X2IIS3-F1
#
_cell.length_a   1.000
_cell.length_b   1.000
_cell.length_c   1.000
_cell.angle_alpha   90.00
_cell.angle_beta   90.00
_cell.angle_gamma   90.00
#
_symmetry.space_group_name_H-M   'P 1'
#
loop_
_entity.id
_entity.type
_entity.pdbx_description
1 polymer ?
#
loop_
_entity_poly.entity_id
_entity_poly.type
_entity_poly.pdbx_seq_one_letter_code
_entity_poly.pdbx_strand_id
1 'polypeptide(L)'
;MYFALLAINGKFYSKVAEKSLQVQNKNASNASAGSVSNAVQSVAATIYTTIFYINCGVFASLLRFIPVIGVALSFAMNCLIMSYYCFEYRWVYLGWSLEQRIAYVEQHWSFFLGFGFPVTLITFFLSTLRSGAVFPLLYPSYVIMAFLANPKSASPSGQPVASSVSSTPEYMLPNKVPVFFVVRKLNKLIITVVRLVGGVRVESIMAEKKDNAEKKEQ
;
A
#
# COMPACT_ATOMS: atom_id res chain seq x y z
N MET A 1 2.25 28.01 13.58
CA MET A 1 3.14 28.09 12.39
C MET A 1 3.11 26.83 11.53
N TYR A 2 3.26 25.62 12.10
CA TYR A 2 3.22 24.33 11.36
C TYR A 2 1.89 24.06 10.60
N PHE A 3 0.74 24.32 11.22
CA PHE A 3 -0.58 24.12 10.59
C PHE A 3 -0.86 25.09 9.42
N ALA A 4 -0.28 26.30 9.46
CA ALA A 4 -0.40 27.26 8.37
C ALA A 4 0.45 26.83 7.16
N LEU A 5 1.67 26.32 7.40
CA LEU A 5 2.51 25.71 6.37
C LEU A 5 1.83 24.48 5.76
N LEU A 6 1.19 23.63 6.57
CA LEU A 6 0.47 22.44 6.10
C LEU A 6 -0.72 22.80 5.19
N ALA A 7 -1.49 23.83 5.55
CA ALA A 7 -2.63 24.27 4.75
C ALA A 7 -2.22 24.93 3.42
N ILE A 8 -1.17 25.74 3.44
CA ILE A 8 -0.62 26.39 2.24
C ILE A 8 -0.02 25.34 1.30
N ASN A 9 0.76 24.41 1.85
CA ASN A 9 1.33 23.30 1.10
C ASN A 9 0.24 22.37 0.53
N GLY A 10 -0.81 22.07 1.31
CA GLY A 10 -1.93 21.26 0.84
C GLY A 10 -2.65 21.84 -0.38
N LYS A 11 -2.82 23.17 -0.43
CA LYS A 11 -3.42 23.84 -1.59
C LYS A 11 -2.51 23.82 -2.82
N PHE A 12 -1.20 23.93 -2.63
CA PHE A 12 -0.23 23.86 -3.72
C PHE A 12 -0.13 22.44 -4.30
N TYR A 13 -0.04 21.42 -3.44
CA TYR A 13 0.01 20.02 -3.88
C TYR A 13 -1.29 19.59 -4.58
N SER A 14 -2.45 20.11 -4.17
CA SER A 14 -3.72 19.83 -4.84
C SER A 14 -3.72 20.33 -6.30
N LYS A 15 -3.20 21.53 -6.57
CA LYS A 15 -3.10 22.06 -7.94
C LYS A 15 -2.08 21.31 -8.81
N VAL A 16 -0.97 20.88 -8.22
CA VAL A 16 0.05 20.08 -8.93
C VAL A 16 -0.50 18.68 -9.26
N ALA A 17 -1.26 18.07 -8.35
CA ALA A 17 -1.96 16.81 -8.58
C ALA A 17 -3.00 16.94 -9.70
N GLU A 18 -3.81 18.00 -9.69
CA GLU A 18 -4.81 18.24 -10.73
C GLU A 18 -4.19 18.42 -12.13
N LYS A 19 -3.07 19.14 -12.22
CA LYS A 19 -2.36 19.36 -13.49
C LYS A 19 -1.62 18.12 -13.99
N SER A 20 -1.00 17.34 -13.10
CA SER A 20 -0.36 16.08 -13.47
C SER A 20 -1.38 15.02 -13.93
N LEU A 21 -2.56 14.97 -13.29
CA LEU A 21 -3.69 14.16 -13.73
C LEU A 21 -4.24 14.63 -15.08
N GLN A 22 -4.31 15.93 -15.34
CA GLN A 22 -4.76 16.47 -16.63
C GLN A 22 -3.78 16.13 -17.78
N VAL A 23 -2.48 16.17 -17.52
CA VAL A 23 -1.43 15.79 -18.49
C VAL A 23 -1.42 14.28 -18.72
N GLN A 24 -1.65 13.49 -17.67
CA GLN A 24 -1.85 12.05 -17.80
C GLN A 24 -3.13 11.72 -18.58
N ASN A 25 -4.24 12.41 -18.33
CA ASN A 25 -5.50 12.27 -19.08
C ASN A 25 -5.36 12.62 -20.57
N LYS A 26 -4.47 13.57 -20.93
CA LYS A 26 -4.13 13.88 -22.33
C LYS A 26 -3.30 12.77 -23.00
N ASN A 27 -2.51 12.03 -22.24
CA ASN A 27 -1.72 10.89 -22.73
C ASN A 27 -2.45 9.54 -22.58
N ALA A 28 -3.52 9.48 -21.79
CA ALA A 28 -4.32 8.28 -21.47
C ALA A 28 -5.59 8.14 -22.35
N SER A 29 -5.77 8.97 -23.39
CA SER A 29 -6.78 8.74 -24.43
C SER A 29 -6.62 7.41 -25.19
N ASN A 30 -5.54 6.66 -24.93
CA ASN A 30 -5.31 5.30 -25.41
C ASN A 30 -5.31 4.22 -24.30
N ALA A 31 -5.60 4.56 -23.04
CA ALA A 31 -5.74 3.60 -21.95
C ALA A 31 -7.13 3.77 -21.32
N SER A 32 -8.03 2.85 -21.66
CA SER A 32 -9.42 2.78 -21.19
C SER A 32 -9.54 3.09 -19.69
N ALA A 33 -10.11 4.26 -19.38
CA ALA A 33 -10.41 4.70 -18.03
C ALA A 33 -11.35 3.70 -17.34
N GLY A 34 -10.83 3.04 -16.30
CA GLY A 34 -11.61 2.15 -15.45
C GLY A 34 -12.71 2.92 -14.72
N SER A 35 -13.91 2.35 -14.71
CA SER A 35 -15.12 2.90 -14.10
C SER A 35 -14.89 3.34 -12.65
N VAL A 36 -15.15 4.61 -12.35
CA VAL A 36 -15.12 5.17 -10.99
C VAL A 36 -16.28 4.52 -10.21
N SER A 37 -15.96 3.54 -9.35
CA SER A 37 -16.96 2.83 -8.55
C SER A 37 -17.64 3.72 -7.50
N ASN A 38 -18.91 3.44 -7.21
CA ASN A 38 -19.75 4.06 -6.17
C ASN A 38 -18.98 4.49 -4.91
N ALA A 39 -19.26 5.68 -4.39
CA ALA A 39 -18.55 6.29 -3.26
C ALA A 39 -18.39 5.36 -2.04
N VAL A 40 -19.39 4.51 -1.74
CA VAL A 40 -19.35 3.52 -0.65
C VAL A 40 -18.28 2.45 -0.87
N GLN A 41 -18.09 2.01 -2.11
CA GLN A 41 -17.12 0.99 -2.48
C GLN A 41 -15.69 1.55 -2.41
N SER A 42 -15.53 2.85 -2.70
CA SER A 42 -14.29 3.60 -2.50
C SER A 42 -13.94 3.78 -1.01
N VAL A 43 -14.93 4.08 -0.15
CA VAL A 43 -14.71 4.19 1.31
C VAL A 43 -14.28 2.85 1.91
N ALA A 44 -14.97 1.76 1.58
CA ALA A 44 -14.60 0.43 2.06
C ALA A 44 -13.18 0.06 1.64
N ALA A 45 -12.82 0.26 0.37
CA ALA A 45 -11.47 0.02 -0.13
C ALA A 45 -10.41 0.84 0.63
N THR A 46 -10.69 2.11 0.91
CA THR A 46 -9.81 2.99 1.69
C THR A 46 -9.61 2.49 3.11
N ILE A 47 -10.68 2.02 3.77
CA ILE A 47 -10.61 1.43 5.11
C ILE A 47 -9.74 0.17 5.11
N TYR A 48 -9.97 -0.75 4.16
CA TYR A 48 -9.18 -1.98 4.07
C TYR A 48 -7.69 -1.71 3.84
N THR A 49 -7.35 -0.77 2.96
CA THR A 49 -5.95 -0.36 2.74
C THR A 49 -5.36 0.31 3.98
N THR A 50 -6.13 1.14 4.69
CA THR A 50 -5.67 1.78 5.94
C THR A 50 -5.35 0.74 7.00
N ILE A 51 -6.25 -0.24 7.21
CA ILE A 51 -6.01 -1.36 8.13
C ILE A 51 -4.78 -2.16 7.69
N PHE A 52 -4.59 -2.38 6.39
CA PHE A 52 -3.40 -3.05 5.86
C PHE A 52 -2.11 -2.29 6.21
N TYR A 53 -2.04 -0.97 6.03
CA TYR A 53 -0.87 -0.18 6.40
C TYR A 53 -0.56 -0.22 7.90
N ILE A 54 -1.59 -0.14 8.75
CA ILE A 54 -1.42 -0.24 10.21
C ILE A 54 -0.79 -1.61 10.56
N ASN A 55 -1.33 -2.69 10.00
CA ASN A 55 -0.78 -4.04 10.21
C ASN A 55 0.65 -4.18 9.70
N CYS A 56 0.97 -3.61 8.54
CA CYS A 56 2.32 -3.55 8.00
C CYS A 56 3.29 -2.82 8.95
N GLY A 57 2.87 -1.67 9.51
CA GLY A 57 3.68 -0.89 10.45
C GLY A 57 3.91 -1.60 11.79
N VAL A 58 2.87 -2.26 12.33
CA VAL A 58 3.00 -3.09 13.53
C VAL A 58 3.94 -4.26 13.25
N PHE A 59 3.76 -4.97 12.13
CA PHE A 59 4.64 -6.09 11.76
C PHE A 59 6.09 -5.65 11.57
N ALA A 60 6.34 -4.51 10.89
CA ALA A 60 7.68 -3.94 10.75
C ALA A 60 8.32 -3.58 12.10
N SER A 61 7.51 -3.12 13.06
CA SER A 61 7.96 -2.83 14.43
C SER A 61 8.28 -4.13 15.19
N LEU A 62 7.43 -5.15 15.05
CA LEU A 62 7.64 -6.46 15.66
C LEU A 62 8.92 -7.14 15.18
N LEU A 63 9.22 -7.02 13.87
CA LEU A 63 10.45 -7.55 13.28
C LEU A 63 11.70 -6.99 13.96
N ARG A 64 11.67 -5.75 14.45
CA ARG A 64 12.81 -5.12 15.12
C ARG A 64 13.19 -5.77 16.45
N PHE A 65 12.28 -6.50 17.08
CA PHE A 65 12.56 -7.23 18.33
C PHE A 65 13.34 -8.53 18.10
N ILE A 66 13.47 -8.99 16.84
CA ILE A 66 14.27 -10.17 16.53
C ILE A 66 15.76 -9.78 16.59
N PRO A 67 16.57 -10.43 17.45
CA PRO A 67 17.99 -10.12 17.54
C PRO A 67 18.72 -10.44 16.22
N VAL A 68 19.78 -9.69 15.92
CA VAL A 68 20.67 -9.83 14.75
C VAL A 68 20.03 -9.44 13.41
N ILE A 69 18.96 -10.10 12.97
CA ILE A 69 18.37 -9.88 11.62
C ILE A 69 17.18 -8.91 11.60
N GLY A 70 16.60 -8.62 12.78
CA GLY A 70 15.35 -7.89 12.88
C GLY A 70 15.36 -6.47 12.33
N VAL A 71 16.48 -5.76 12.48
CA VAL A 71 16.64 -4.39 11.94
C VAL A 71 16.67 -4.41 10.41
N ALA A 72 17.40 -5.34 9.81
CA ALA A 72 17.48 -5.48 8.36
C ALA A 72 16.11 -5.87 7.76
N LEU A 73 15.40 -6.79 8.41
CA LEU A 73 14.07 -7.23 7.97
C LEU A 73 13.02 -6.14 8.14
N SER A 74 13.08 -5.36 9.22
CA SER A 74 12.25 -4.17 9.45
C SER A 74 12.52 -3.09 8.39
N PHE A 75 13.78 -2.86 8.05
CA PHE A 75 14.17 -1.92 6.99
C PHE A 75 13.63 -2.37 5.63
N ALA A 76 13.82 -3.63 5.26
CA ALA A 76 13.29 -4.20 4.02
C ALA A 76 11.75 -4.09 3.94
N MET A 77 11.06 -4.35 5.05
CA MET A 77 9.61 -4.18 5.13
C MET A 77 9.19 -2.72 4.92
N ASN A 78 9.92 -1.76 5.51
CA ASN A 78 9.66 -0.33 5.29
C ASN A 78 9.90 0.10 3.83
N CYS A 79 10.91 -0.45 3.15
CA CYS A 79 11.11 -0.21 1.71
C CYS A 79 9.89 -0.63 0.89
N LEU A 80 9.36 -1.83 1.18
CA LEU A 80 8.18 -2.35 0.49
C LEU A 80 6.93 -1.50 0.78
N ILE A 81 6.73 -1.07 2.03
CA ILE A 81 5.60 -0.20 2.40
C ILE A 81 5.69 1.13 1.67
N MET A 82 6.87 1.77 1.65
CA MET A 82 7.06 3.05 0.97
C MET A 82 6.84 2.94 -0.54
N SER A 83 7.33 1.87 -1.17
CA SER A 83 7.08 1.64 -2.58
C SER A 83 5.60 1.36 -2.85
N TYR A 84 4.95 0.49 -2.07
CA TYR A 84 3.51 0.23 -2.18
C TYR A 84 2.69 1.53 -2.10
N TYR A 85 3.03 2.41 -1.16
CA TYR A 85 2.35 3.69 -0.98
C TYR A 85 2.46 4.61 -2.21
N CYS A 86 3.61 4.65 -2.87
CA CYS A 86 3.79 5.45 -4.10
C CYS A 86 3.01 4.88 -5.30
N PHE A 87 2.91 3.55 -5.40
CA PHE A 87 2.22 2.87 -6.49
C PHE A 87 0.71 2.72 -6.26
N GLU A 88 0.22 2.93 -5.04
CA GLU A 88 -1.19 2.78 -4.70
C GLU A 88 -2.08 3.62 -5.62
N TYR A 89 -1.75 4.89 -5.87
CA TYR A 89 -2.56 5.75 -6.74
C TYR A 89 -2.69 5.22 -8.16
N ARG A 90 -1.60 4.67 -8.70
CA ARG A 90 -1.61 4.06 -10.04
C ARG A 90 -2.56 2.86 -10.07
N TRP A 91 -2.50 2.01 -9.06
CA TRP A 91 -3.36 0.82 -9.01
C TRP A 91 -4.82 1.12 -8.67
N VAL A 92 -5.07 2.15 -7.85
CA VAL A 92 -6.42 2.68 -7.62
C VAL A 92 -7.01 3.21 -8.92
N TYR A 93 -6.22 3.96 -9.71
CA TYR A 93 -6.64 4.44 -11.03
C TYR A 93 -6.96 3.29 -12.00
N LEU A 94 -6.17 2.21 -11.96
CA LEU A 94 -6.42 0.99 -12.75
C LEU A 94 -7.57 0.12 -12.20
N GLY A 95 -8.23 0.51 -11.11
CA GLY A 95 -9.32 -0.24 -10.50
C GLY A 95 -8.90 -1.55 -9.84
N TRP A 96 -7.62 -1.72 -9.51
CA TRP A 96 -7.12 -2.97 -8.92
C TRP A 96 -7.63 -3.14 -7.49
N SER A 97 -8.01 -4.36 -7.14
CA SER A 97 -8.34 -4.74 -5.75
C SER A 97 -7.09 -4.81 -4.87
N LEU A 98 -7.28 -4.74 -3.54
CA LEU A 98 -6.18 -4.85 -2.57
C LEU A 98 -5.37 -6.16 -2.75
N GLU A 99 -6.04 -7.29 -2.96
CA GLU A 99 -5.36 -8.59 -3.13
C GLU A 99 -4.52 -8.62 -4.41
N GLN A 100 -5.01 -8.03 -5.51
CA GLN A 100 -4.25 -7.90 -6.77
C GLN A 100 -2.99 -7.06 -6.57
N ARG A 101 -3.08 -5.94 -5.84
CA ARG A 101 -1.93 -5.08 -5.53
C ARG A 101 -0.87 -5.83 -4.71
N ILE A 102 -1.30 -6.54 -3.68
CA ILE A 102 -0.38 -7.34 -2.83
C ILE A 102 0.30 -8.44 -3.65
N ALA A 103 -0.46 -9.18 -4.47
CA ALA A 103 0.08 -10.23 -5.32
C ALA A 103 1.12 -9.68 -6.32
N TYR A 104 0.85 -8.50 -6.90
CA TYR A 104 1.76 -7.83 -7.82
C TYR A 104 3.08 -7.43 -7.15
N VAL A 105 3.02 -6.92 -5.91
CA VAL A 105 4.24 -6.62 -5.15
C VAL A 105 5.00 -7.88 -4.75
N GLU A 106 4.33 -8.95 -4.35
CA GLU A 106 4.98 -10.23 -4.02
C GLU A 106 5.69 -10.86 -5.23
N GLN A 107 5.17 -10.65 -6.45
CA GLN A 107 5.75 -11.15 -7.70
C GLN A 107 6.94 -10.30 -8.21
N HIS A 108 6.98 -9.00 -7.89
CA HIS A 108 8.04 -8.09 -8.31
C HIS A 108 8.80 -7.51 -7.11
N TRP A 109 8.92 -8.30 -6.05
CA TRP A 109 9.37 -7.86 -4.72
C TRP A 109 10.74 -7.18 -4.74
N SER A 110 11.67 -7.64 -5.60
CA SER A 110 13.01 -7.08 -5.73
C SER A 110 13.00 -5.67 -6.30
N PHE A 111 12.15 -5.39 -7.29
CA PHE A 111 11.94 -4.06 -7.84
C PHE A 111 11.36 -3.12 -6.77
N PHE A 112 10.32 -3.55 -6.04
CA PHE A 112 9.69 -2.74 -5.01
C PHE A 112 10.63 -2.46 -3.83
N LEU A 113 11.47 -3.43 -3.45
CA LEU A 113 12.54 -3.21 -2.48
C LEU A 113 13.53 -2.15 -2.95
N GLY A 114 14.02 -2.26 -4.19
CA GLY A 114 14.98 -1.31 -4.76
C GLY A 114 14.39 0.09 -4.92
N PHE A 115 13.13 0.20 -5.35
CA PHE A 115 12.44 1.48 -5.49
C PHE A 115 12.24 2.19 -4.15
N GLY A 116 11.85 1.44 -3.11
CA GLY A 116 11.67 1.99 -1.76
C GLY A 116 12.97 2.28 -1.03
N PHE A 117 14.08 1.67 -1.43
CA PHE A 117 15.35 1.74 -0.72
C PHE A 117 15.85 3.17 -0.47
N PRO A 118 15.93 4.10 -1.45
CA PRO A 118 16.53 5.40 -1.22
C PRO A 118 15.67 6.27 -0.29
N VAL A 119 14.35 6.23 -0.44
CA VAL A 119 13.43 6.98 0.46
C VAL A 119 13.45 6.40 1.87
N THR A 120 13.49 5.08 2.02
CA THR A 120 13.58 4.44 3.34
C THR A 120 14.94 4.69 3.97
N LEU A 121 16.04 4.69 3.22
CA LEU A 121 17.36 5.03 3.75
C LEU A 121 17.39 6.45 4.34
N ILE A 122 16.77 7.41 3.66
CA ILE A 122 16.69 8.80 4.16
C ILE A 122 15.78 8.89 5.38
N THR A 123 14.64 8.21 5.38
CA THR A 123 13.60 8.38 6.42
C THR A 123 13.77 7.50 7.65
N PHE A 124 14.41 6.33 7.54
CA PHE A 124 14.49 5.33 8.61
C PHE A 124 15.41 5.75 9.78
N PHE A 125 16.44 6.55 9.51
CA PHE A 125 17.35 7.07 10.55
C PHE A 125 16.87 8.40 11.15
N LEU A 126 15.86 9.04 10.57
CA LEU A 126 15.30 10.28 11.07
C LEU A 126 14.29 10.01 12.20
N SER A 127 14.20 10.94 13.15
CA SER A 127 13.11 10.93 14.14
C SER A 127 11.76 11.11 13.43
N THR A 128 10.69 10.51 13.94
CA THR A 128 9.33 10.52 13.34
C THR A 128 8.86 11.90 12.85
N LEU A 129 9.17 12.97 13.59
CA LEU A 129 8.85 14.35 13.20
C LEU A 129 9.59 14.82 11.94
N ARG A 130 10.87 14.47 11.82
CA ARG A 130 11.73 14.84 10.68
C ARG A 130 11.43 13.97 9.47
N SER A 131 11.24 12.66 9.66
CA SER A 131 10.81 11.78 8.57
C SER A 131 9.43 12.17 8.03
N GLY A 132 8.50 12.56 8.91
CA GLY A 132 7.19 13.08 8.52
C GLY A 132 7.22 14.42 7.78
N ALA A 133 8.29 15.20 7.89
CA ALA A 133 8.48 16.45 7.13
C ALA A 133 9.19 16.23 5.77
N VAL A 134 10.13 15.29 5.72
CA VAL A 134 10.89 14.95 4.50
C VAL A 134 10.04 14.10 3.54
N PHE A 135 9.22 13.20 4.08
CA PHE A 135 8.43 12.28 3.29
C PHE A 135 7.47 12.99 2.30
N PRO A 136 6.67 14.00 2.69
CA PRO A 136 5.79 14.73 1.77
C PRO A 136 6.54 15.52 0.69
N LEU A 137 7.81 15.88 0.90
CA LEU A 137 8.62 16.58 -0.10
C LEU A 137 9.11 15.63 -1.20
N LEU A 138 9.49 14.41 -0.83
CA LEU A 138 9.92 13.38 -1.77
C LEU A 138 8.74 12.67 -2.43
N TYR A 139 7.58 12.67 -1.78
CA TYR A 139 6.44 11.89 -2.22
C TYR A 139 5.96 12.17 -3.65
N PRO A 140 5.80 13.44 -4.11
CA PRO A 140 5.30 13.72 -5.46
C PRO A 140 6.21 13.18 -6.56
N SER A 141 7.53 13.27 -6.39
CA SER A 141 8.48 12.75 -7.38
C SER A 141 8.44 11.23 -7.44
N TYR A 142 8.31 10.55 -6.30
CA TYR A 142 8.18 9.10 -6.24
C TYR A 142 6.86 8.60 -6.86
N VAL A 143 5.75 9.31 -6.65
CA VAL A 143 4.49 8.97 -7.32
C VAL A 143 4.64 9.09 -8.84
N ILE A 144 5.24 10.18 -9.34
CA ILE A 144 5.49 10.33 -10.79
C ILE A 144 6.36 9.18 -11.32
N MET A 145 7.45 8.83 -10.62
CA MET A 145 8.29 7.69 -10.99
C MET A 145 7.52 6.37 -10.98
N ALA A 146 6.59 6.16 -10.04
CA ALA A 146 5.76 4.96 -9.98
C ALA A 146 4.80 4.82 -11.18
N PHE A 147 4.30 5.94 -11.70
CA PHE A 147 3.49 5.94 -12.93
C PHE A 147 4.32 5.70 -14.20
N LEU A 148 5.58 6.13 -14.22
CA LEU A 148 6.50 5.87 -15.34
C LEU A 148 7.14 4.47 -15.28
N ALA A 149 7.23 3.88 -14.11
CA ALA A 149 7.84 2.58 -13.91
C ALA A 149 6.95 1.43 -14.42
N ASN A 150 7.56 0.51 -15.17
CA ASN A 150 6.97 -0.77 -15.52
C ASN A 150 7.83 -1.89 -14.91
N PRO A 151 7.50 -2.35 -13.69
CA PRO A 151 8.18 -3.47 -13.05
C PRO A 151 8.16 -4.69 -13.96
N LYS A 152 9.33 -5.20 -14.32
CA LYS A 152 9.48 -6.47 -15.06
C LYS A 152 9.63 -7.60 -14.07
N SER A 153 8.96 -8.73 -14.33
CA SER A 153 9.08 -9.93 -13.50
C SER A 153 10.52 -10.44 -13.50
N ALA A 154 10.96 -11.02 -12.38
CA ALA A 154 12.30 -11.60 -12.24
C ALA A 154 12.54 -12.83 -13.14
N SER A 155 11.49 -13.36 -13.79
CA SER A 155 11.57 -14.51 -14.71
C SER A 155 11.46 -14.07 -16.17
N PRO A 156 12.41 -14.48 -17.05
CA PRO A 156 12.30 -14.39 -18.49
C PRO A 156 11.50 -15.58 -19.03
N SER A 157 10.30 -15.84 -18.51
CA SER A 157 9.41 -16.84 -19.10
C SER A 157 8.73 -16.22 -20.33
N GLY A 158 9.51 -16.05 -21.42
CA GLY A 158 9.01 -15.62 -22.74
C GLY A 158 9.95 -14.83 -23.65
N GLN A 159 11.20 -14.55 -23.26
CA GLN A 159 12.17 -13.90 -24.15
C GLN A 159 13.14 -14.96 -24.71
N PRO A 160 13.32 -15.08 -26.04
CA PRO A 160 14.39 -15.91 -26.59
C PRO A 160 15.72 -15.31 -26.10
N VAL A 161 16.41 -16.05 -25.24
CA VAL A 161 17.76 -15.71 -24.79
C VAL A 161 18.63 -15.61 -26.03
N ALA A 162 19.14 -14.41 -26.31
CA ALA A 162 20.13 -14.23 -27.35
C ALA A 162 21.36 -15.06 -26.96
N SER A 163 21.62 -16.11 -27.73
CA SER A 163 22.76 -17.00 -27.58
C SER A 163 24.07 -16.23 -27.76
N SER A 164 24.63 -15.68 -26.70
CA SER A 164 26.07 -15.48 -26.61
C SER A 164 26.49 -15.19 -25.17
N VAL A 165 27.54 -15.91 -24.77
CA VAL A 165 28.32 -15.76 -23.53
C VAL A 165 27.80 -16.58 -22.33
N SER A 166 28.51 -17.69 -22.12
CA SER A 166 28.67 -18.51 -20.92
C SER A 166 27.89 -18.06 -19.66
N SER A 167 26.83 -18.79 -19.34
CA SER A 167 26.07 -18.70 -18.10
C SER A 167 26.91 -19.11 -16.89
N THR A 168 27.43 -18.12 -16.17
CA THR A 168 27.75 -18.25 -14.75
C THR A 168 26.46 -18.59 -13.98
N PRO A 169 26.53 -19.20 -12.77
CA PRO A 169 25.34 -19.55 -12.01
C PRO A 169 24.63 -18.25 -11.62
N GLU A 170 23.64 -17.83 -12.40
CA GLU A 170 22.77 -16.73 -12.03
C GLU A 170 22.09 -17.13 -10.72
N TYR A 171 22.39 -16.40 -9.66
CA TYR A 171 21.66 -16.48 -8.40
C TYR A 171 20.18 -16.16 -8.71
N MET A 172 19.41 -17.19 -9.06
CA MET A 172 17.98 -17.09 -9.34
C MET A 172 17.28 -16.75 -8.04
N LEU A 173 16.95 -15.47 -7.89
CA LEU A 173 16.12 -15.00 -6.81
C LEU A 173 14.72 -15.67 -6.91
N PRO A 174 14.08 -15.98 -5.78
CA PRO A 174 12.74 -16.57 -5.81
C PRO A 174 11.76 -15.69 -6.61
N ASN A 175 11.07 -16.29 -7.58
CA ASN A 175 10.12 -15.60 -8.47
C ASN A 175 8.94 -14.96 -7.72
N LYS A 176 8.66 -15.40 -6.49
CA LYS A 176 7.63 -14.85 -5.62
C LYS A 176 8.05 -15.00 -4.17
N VAL A 177 8.11 -13.90 -3.44
CA VAL A 177 8.36 -13.93 -1.98
C VAL A 177 7.07 -13.52 -1.28
N PRO A 178 6.51 -14.36 -0.39
CA PRO A 178 5.28 -14.05 0.31
C PRO A 178 5.53 -13.09 1.49
N VAL A 179 6.11 -11.92 1.21
CA VAL A 179 6.54 -10.95 2.24
C VAL A 179 5.37 -10.48 3.10
N PHE A 180 4.18 -10.34 2.50
CA PHE A 180 2.97 -9.90 3.19
C PHE A 180 2.14 -11.05 3.77
N PHE A 181 2.64 -12.29 3.77
CA PHE A 181 1.85 -13.44 4.26
C PHE A 181 1.42 -13.31 5.72
N VAL A 182 2.35 -12.89 6.58
CA VAL A 182 2.06 -12.68 8.01
C VAL A 182 1.07 -11.54 8.19
N VAL A 183 1.28 -10.43 7.47
CA VAL A 183 0.36 -9.27 7.48
C VAL A 183 -1.03 -9.65 6.98
N ARG A 184 -1.15 -10.49 5.94
CA ARG A 184 -2.43 -10.97 5.42
C ARG A 184 -3.19 -11.83 6.44
N LYS A 185 -2.49 -12.70 7.20
CA LYS A 185 -3.11 -13.46 8.28
C LYS A 185 -3.63 -12.54 9.40
N LEU A 186 -2.83 -11.56 9.81
CA LEU A 186 -3.22 -10.55 10.80
C LEU A 186 -4.43 -9.73 10.33
N ASN A 187 -4.41 -9.25 9.08
CA ASN A 187 -5.50 -8.48 8.50
C ASN A 187 -6.81 -9.28 8.45
N LYS A 188 -6.75 -10.55 8.02
CA LYS A 188 -7.91 -11.46 8.05
C LYS A 188 -8.43 -11.68 9.47
N LEU A 189 -7.53 -11.87 10.44
CA LEU A 189 -7.92 -12.03 11.85
C LEU A 189 -8.67 -10.80 12.36
N ILE A 190 -8.15 -9.60 12.10
CA ILE A 190 -8.78 -8.34 12.52
C ILE A 190 -10.13 -8.15 11.85
N ILE A 191 -10.25 -8.40 10.55
CA ILE A 191 -11.54 -8.30 9.84
C ILE A 191 -12.55 -9.29 10.45
N THR A 192 -12.14 -10.52 10.76
CA THR A 192 -13.00 -11.51 11.41
C THR A 192 -13.42 -11.05 12.81
N VAL A 193 -12.50 -10.51 13.61
CA VAL A 193 -12.81 -9.98 14.94
C VAL A 193 -13.76 -8.79 14.86
N VAL A 194 -13.54 -7.84 13.94
CA VAL A 194 -14.43 -6.69 13.73
C VAL A 194 -15.82 -7.14 13.29
N ARG A 195 -15.92 -8.16 12.42
CA ARG A 195 -17.20 -8.75 12.03
C ARG A 195 -17.89 -9.47 13.18
N LEU A 196 -17.14 -10.17 14.02
CA LEU A 196 -17.68 -10.89 15.17
C LEU A 196 -18.16 -9.93 16.26
N VAL A 197 -17.34 -8.93 16.63
CA VAL A 197 -17.69 -7.90 17.62
C VAL A 197 -18.80 -6.99 17.09
N GLY A 198 -18.73 -6.59 15.82
CA GLY A 198 -19.78 -5.80 15.17
C GLY A 198 -21.09 -6.56 15.04
N GLY A 199 -21.04 -7.85 14.68
CA GLY A 199 -22.20 -8.74 14.63
C GLY A 199 -22.85 -8.95 15.99
N VAL A 200 -22.05 -9.25 17.01
CA VAL A 200 -22.50 -9.37 18.42
C VAL A 200 -23.16 -8.07 18.89
N ARG A 201 -22.61 -6.92 18.51
CA ARG A 201 -23.17 -5.62 18.88
C ARG A 201 -24.49 -5.33 18.16
N VAL A 202 -24.63 -5.70 16.89
CA VAL A 202 -25.89 -5.54 16.15
C VAL A 202 -26.99 -6.43 16.73
N GLU A 203 -26.69 -7.69 17.09
CA GLU A 203 -27.68 -8.57 17.73
C GLU A 203 -28.13 -8.03 19.09
N SER A 204 -27.20 -7.50 19.91
CA SER A 204 -27.55 -6.88 21.20
C SER A 204 -28.48 -5.67 21.05
N ILE A 205 -28.27 -4.83 20.02
CA ILE A 205 -29.12 -3.66 19.76
C ILE A 205 -30.50 -4.08 19.26
N MET A 206 -30.56 -5.12 18.41
CA MET A 206 -31.85 -5.65 17.93
C MET A 206 -32.64 -6.33 19.05
N ALA A 207 -31.97 -7.02 19.97
CA ALA A 207 -32.59 -7.62 21.15
C ALA A 207 -33.14 -6.56 22.12
N GLU A 208 -32.37 -5.51 22.41
CA GLU A 208 -32.80 -4.39 23.26
C GLU A 208 -34.00 -3.63 22.66
N LYS A 209 -33.99 -3.42 21.34
CA LYS A 209 -35.10 -2.75 20.64
C LYS A 209 -36.37 -3.59 20.64
N LYS A 210 -36.26 -4.93 20.60
CA LYS A 210 -37.40 -5.84 20.68
C LYS A 210 -38.02 -5.85 22.09
N ASP A 211 -37.20 -5.92 23.14
CA ASP A 211 -37.66 -5.86 24.54
C ASP A 211 -38.38 -4.52 24.85
N ASN A 212 -37.85 -3.41 24.35
CA ASN A 212 -38.47 -2.09 24.50
C ASN A 212 -39.77 -1.90 23.69
N ALA A 213 -39.96 -2.67 22.61
CA ALA A 213 -41.21 -2.64 21.84
C ALA A 213 -42.31 -3.43 22.57
N GLU A 214 -41.99 -4.61 23.09
CA GLU A 214 -42.93 -5.47 23.84
C GLU A 214 -43.40 -4.82 25.14
N LYS A 215 -42.54 -4.03 25.81
CA LYS A 215 -42.91 -3.24 27.01
C LYS A 215 -43.81 -2.03 26.74
N LYS A 216 -43.96 -1.59 25.49
CA LYS A 216 -44.84 -0.45 25.13
C LYS A 216 -46.24 -0.88 24.72
N GLU A 217 -46.47 -2.18 24.50
CA GLU A 217 -47.77 -2.74 24.11
C GLU A 217 -48.54 -3.38 25.28
N GLN A 218 -47.97 -3.36 26.50
CA GLN A 218 -48.63 -3.71 27.77
C GLN A 218 -48.94 -2.44 28.58
#